data_AF-A0A967YDP9-F1
#
_entry.id   AF-A0A967YDP9-F1
#
_cell.length_a   1.000
_cell.length_b   1.000
_cell.length_c   1.000
_cell.angle_alpha   90.00
_cell.angle_beta   90.00
_cell.angle_gamma   90.00
#
_symmetry.space_group_name_H-M   'P 1'
#
loop_
_entity.id
_entity.type
_entity.pdbx_description
1 polymer ?
#
loop_
_entity_poly.entity_id
_entity_poly.type
_entity_poly.pdbx_seq_one_letter_code
_entity_poly.pdbx_strand_id
1 'polypeptide(L)'
;ASQGVRRLGSAALDICYVACGRFDGFWEQNLKPWDKAAAAIIATEAGAEITNFSNQPFAINQKEILVTNGKIHQEMLELLKIG
;
A
#
# COMPACT_ATOMS: atom_id res chain seq x y z
N ALA A 1 -12.06 9.08 -14.81
CA ALA A 1 -11.97 7.65 -15.14
C ALA A 1 -11.67 6.87 -13.86
N SER A 2 -12.61 6.07 -13.36
CA SER A 2 -12.50 5.34 -12.08
C SER A 2 -12.54 3.81 -12.24
N GLN A 3 -12.54 3.29 -13.47
CA GLN A 3 -12.73 1.85 -13.73
C GLN A 3 -11.60 0.96 -13.15
N GLY A 4 -10.45 1.53 -12.79
CA GLY A 4 -9.29 0.80 -12.23
C GLY A 4 -9.12 0.87 -10.71
N VAL A 5 -9.88 1.70 -9.98
CA VAL A 5 -9.73 1.84 -8.51
C VAL A 5 -10.78 0.99 -7.80
N ARG A 6 -10.42 0.38 -6.67
CA ARG A 6 -11.30 -0.41 -5.81
C ARG A 6 -11.24 0.12 -4.37
N ARG A 7 -12.34 -0.03 -3.63
CA ARG A 7 -12.40 0.25 -2.20
C ARG A 7 -13.19 -0.87 -1.53
N LEU A 8 -12.50 -1.93 -1.11
CA LEU A 8 -13.15 -3.12 -0.56
C LEU A 8 -13.44 -2.99 0.95
N GLY A 9 -12.86 -2.00 1.62
CA GLY A 9 -13.16 -1.66 3.01
C GLY A 9 -12.35 -2.43 4.05
N SER A 10 -11.29 -3.15 3.64
CA SER A 10 -10.38 -3.86 4.54
C SER A 10 -8.93 -3.65 4.09
N ALA A 11 -8.21 -2.78 4.78
CA ALA A 11 -6.81 -2.49 4.49
C ALA A 11 -5.94 -3.76 4.51
N ALA A 12 -6.10 -4.62 5.52
CA ALA A 12 -5.33 -5.85 5.63
C ALA A 12 -5.52 -6.77 4.41
N LEU A 13 -6.76 -6.93 3.92
CA LEU A 13 -7.05 -7.73 2.74
C LEU A 13 -6.57 -7.05 1.45
N ASP A 14 -6.74 -5.73 1.33
CA ASP A 14 -6.31 -4.98 0.15
C ASP A 14 -4.77 -5.05 0.00
N ILE A 15 -4.01 -4.98 1.09
CA ILE A 15 -2.55 -5.19 1.10
C ILE A 15 -2.21 -6.63 0.68
N CYS A 16 -2.93 -7.64 1.20
CA CYS A 16 -2.73 -9.03 0.78
C CYS A 16 -3.10 -9.26 -0.69
N TYR A 17 -3.99 -8.47 -1.26
CA TYR A 17 -4.33 -8.51 -2.68
C TYR A 17 -3.22 -7.93 -3.56
N VAL A 18 -2.45 -6.97 -3.07
CA VAL A 18 -1.18 -6.59 -3.72
C VAL A 18 -0.19 -7.75 -3.63
N ALA A 19 -0.02 -8.36 -2.46
CA ALA A 19 0.91 -9.47 -2.24
C ALA A 19 0.64 -10.68 -3.15
N CYS A 20 -0.62 -11.01 -3.42
CA CYS A 20 -0.99 -12.10 -4.33
C CYS A 20 -1.26 -11.66 -5.79
N GLY A 21 -0.86 -10.44 -6.16
CA GLY A 21 -0.90 -9.94 -7.54
C GLY A 21 -2.31 -9.69 -8.09
N ARG A 22 -3.32 -9.57 -7.23
CA ARG A 22 -4.69 -9.19 -7.63
C ARG A 22 -4.80 -7.69 -7.87
N PHE A 23 -4.05 -6.90 -7.11
CA PHE A 23 -3.92 -5.44 -7.26
C PHE A 23 -2.46 -5.07 -7.51
N ASP A 24 -2.24 -3.99 -8.26
CA ASP A 24 -0.89 -3.46 -8.49
C ASP A 24 -0.43 -2.54 -7.37
N GLY A 25 -1.36 -1.92 -6.64
CA GLY A 25 -1.05 -1.02 -5.52
C GLY A 25 -2.22 -0.77 -4.58
N PHE A 26 -1.88 -0.32 -3.37
CA PHE A 26 -2.76 0.06 -2.28
C PHE A 26 -2.18 1.29 -1.58
N TRP A 27 -3.01 2.27 -1.29
CA TRP A 27 -2.62 3.44 -0.50
C TRP A 27 -3.76 3.84 0.44
N GLU A 28 -3.42 4.23 1.66
CA GLU A 28 -4.39 4.76 2.61
C GLU A 28 -3.72 5.61 3.69
N GLN A 29 -4.50 6.47 4.33
CA GLN A 29 -4.09 7.28 5.48
C GLN A 29 -4.89 6.91 6.74
N ASN A 30 -4.32 7.20 7.91
CA ASN A 30 -4.91 7.04 9.23
C ASN A 30 -5.26 5.60 9.65
N LEU A 31 -4.62 4.61 9.01
CA LEU A 31 -4.66 3.22 9.46
C LEU A 31 -3.98 3.06 10.82
N LYS A 32 -4.53 2.18 11.63
CA LYS A 32 -3.97 1.82 12.92
C LYS A 32 -2.93 0.70 12.74
N PRO A 33 -2.00 0.50 13.69
CA PRO A 33 -1.02 -0.57 13.63
C PRO A 33 -1.62 -1.95 13.29
N TRP A 34 -2.76 -2.30 13.89
CA TRP A 34 -3.40 -3.60 13.69
C TRP A 34 -3.99 -3.79 12.29
N ASP A 35 -4.30 -2.72 11.56
CA ASP A 35 -4.84 -2.81 10.19
C ASP A 35 -3.78 -3.26 9.17
N LYS A 36 -2.50 -3.10 9.51
CA LYS A 36 -1.38 -3.26 8.56
C LYS A 36 -0.24 -4.16 9.06
N ALA A 37 -0.10 -4.42 10.36
CA ALA A 37 1.01 -5.20 10.91
C ALA A 37 1.18 -6.57 10.24
N ALA A 38 0.11 -7.38 10.21
CA ALA A 38 0.14 -8.72 9.65
C ALA A 38 0.27 -8.71 8.12
N ALA A 39 -0.41 -7.78 7.46
CA ALA A 39 -0.38 -7.70 6.00
C ALA A 39 0.96 -7.16 5.46
N ALA A 40 1.63 -6.27 6.21
CA ALA A 40 2.92 -5.73 5.81
C ALA A 40 3.98 -6.81 5.68
N ILE A 41 4.10 -7.74 6.64
CA ILE A 41 5.08 -8.83 6.53
C ILE A 41 4.75 -9.75 5.35
N ILE A 42 3.46 -10.07 5.12
CA ILE A 42 3.03 -10.88 3.97
C ILE A 42 3.44 -10.20 2.65
N ALA A 43 3.17 -8.89 2.53
CA ALA A 43 3.50 -8.12 1.34
C ALA A 43 5.02 -8.03 1.12
N THR A 44 5.81 -7.80 2.17
CA THR A 44 7.28 -7.78 2.09
C THR A 44 7.83 -9.13 1.62
N GLU A 45 7.37 -10.25 2.18
CA GLU A 45 7.82 -11.59 1.77
C GLU A 45 7.38 -11.94 0.34
N ALA A 46 6.27 -11.38 -0.15
CA ALA A 46 5.84 -11.49 -1.53
C ALA A 46 6.63 -10.61 -2.51
N GLY A 47 7.59 -9.82 -2.02
CA GLY A 47 8.40 -8.90 -2.82
C GLY A 47 7.70 -7.57 -3.15
N ALA A 48 6.62 -7.23 -2.44
CA ALA A 48 5.99 -5.93 -2.58
C ALA A 48 6.86 -4.81 -1.99
N GLU A 49 6.81 -3.64 -2.60
CA GLU A 49 7.46 -2.44 -2.11
C GLU A 49 6.52 -1.67 -1.18
N ILE A 50 6.99 -1.31 0.02
CA ILE A 50 6.19 -0.66 1.07
C ILE A 50 6.89 0.57 1.62
N THR A 51 6.24 1.72 1.48
CA THR A 51 6.74 3.02 1.95
C THR A 51 5.62 3.89 2.51
N ASN A 52 5.95 5.08 3.00
CA ASN A 52 4.99 6.18 3.15
C ASN A 52 4.97 7.06 1.89
N PHE A 53 4.14 8.10 1.85
CA PHE A 53 4.04 8.98 0.67
C PHE A 53 5.27 9.86 0.42
N SER A 54 6.22 9.90 1.38
CA SER A 54 7.52 10.55 1.26
C SER A 54 8.64 9.58 0.84
N ASN A 55 8.28 8.39 0.34
CA ASN A 55 9.21 7.33 -0.04
C ASN A 55 10.16 6.88 1.11
N GLN A 56 9.72 7.04 2.36
CA GLN A 56 10.46 6.51 3.51
C GLN A 56 10.03 5.06 3.77
N PRO A 57 10.94 4.21 4.25
CA PRO A 57 10.61 2.83 4.61
C PRO A 57 9.41 2.75 5.55
N PHE A 58 8.64 1.67 5.38
CA PHE A 58 7.49 1.39 6.23
C PHE A 58 7.87 1.36 7.72
N ALA A 59 7.09 2.07 8.52
CA ALA A 59 7.08 1.92 9.96
C ALA A 59 5.64 1.75 10.47
N ILE A 60 5.48 0.84 11.44
CA ILE A 60 4.16 0.44 11.92
C ILE A 60 3.32 1.59 12.47
N ASN A 61 3.96 2.64 12.98
CA ASN A 61 3.28 3.81 13.56
C ASN A 61 3.07 4.96 12.58
N GLN A 62 3.47 4.83 11.30
CA GLN A 62 3.21 5.85 10.29
C GLN A 62 1.72 6.00 10.02
N LYS A 63 1.28 7.23 9.73
CA LYS A 63 -0.11 7.52 9.38
C LYS A 63 -0.47 7.15 7.95
N GLU A 64 0.53 6.94 7.11
CA GLU A 64 0.35 6.72 5.68
C GLU A 64 1.04 5.43 5.29
N ILE A 65 0.53 4.78 4.26
CA ILE A 65 1.13 3.59 3.68
C ILE A 65 0.86 3.58 2.18
N LEU A 66 1.89 3.22 1.42
CA LEU A 66 1.84 2.86 0.02
C LEU A 66 2.43 1.45 -0.10
N VAL A 67 1.66 0.51 -0.63
CA VAL A 67 2.08 -0.85 -0.96
C VAL A 67 1.92 -1.03 -2.45
N THR A 68 2.94 -1.52 -3.16
CA THR A 68 2.82 -1.81 -4.61
C THR A 68 3.56 -3.09 -4.98
N ASN A 69 3.28 -3.60 -6.16
CA ASN A 69 4.03 -4.70 -6.78
C ASN A 69 5.50 -4.35 -7.16
N GLY A 70 6.00 -3.17 -6.78
CA GLY A 70 7.35 -2.65 -7.08
C GLY A 70 7.51 -2.08 -8.50
N LYS A 71 6.55 -2.29 -9.40
CA LYS A 71 6.63 -1.82 -10.80
C LYS A 71 6.02 -0.45 -11.01
N ILE A 72 5.10 -0.05 -10.13
CA ILE A 72 4.34 1.21 -10.25
C ILE A 72 4.59 2.15 -9.05
N HIS A 73 5.58 1.87 -8.21
CA HIS A 73 5.77 2.55 -6.94
C HIS A 73 6.07 4.04 -7.12
N GLN A 74 6.97 4.34 -8.06
CA GLN A 74 7.41 5.71 -8.33
C GLN A 74 6.29 6.55 -8.96
N GLU A 75 5.55 5.99 -9.92
CA GLU A 75 4.40 6.65 -10.54
C GLU A 75 3.31 6.93 -9.51
N MET A 76 3.06 6.00 -8.58
CA MET A 76 2.10 6.21 -7.49
C MET A 76 2.56 7.31 -6.52
N LEU A 77 3.85 7.35 -6.15
CA LEU A 77 4.41 8.42 -5.31
C LEU A 77 4.25 9.79 -5.96
N GLU A 78 4.49 9.90 -7.27
CA GLU A 78 4.32 11.15 -8.01
C GLU A 78 2.87 11.63 -8.00
N LEU A 79 1.91 10.72 -8.16
CA LEU A 79 0.48 11.05 -8.09
C LEU A 79 0.04 11.45 -6.66
N LEU A 80 0.57 10.80 -5.64
CA LEU A 80 0.21 11.06 -4.24
C LEU A 80 0.79 12.38 -3.69
N LYS A 81 1.83 12.93 -4.33
CA LYS A 81 2.40 14.25 -4.01
C LYS A 81 1.53 15.43 -4.44
N ILE A 82 0.50 15.22 -5.27
CA ILE A 82 -0.36 16.28 -5.82
C ILE A 82 -1.44 16.75 -4.81
N GLY A 83 -1.31 16.36 -3.53
CA GLY A 83 -2.22 16.74 -2.44
C GLY A 83 -1.77 17.98 -1.66
#